data_AF-A0A285LC91-F1
#
_entry.id   AF-A0A285LC91-F1
#
_cell.length_a   1.000
_cell.length_b   1.000
_cell.length_c   1.000
_cell.angle_alpha   90.00
_cell.angle_beta   90.00
_cell.angle_gamma   90.00
#
_symmetry.space_group_name_H-M   'P 1'
#
loop_
_entity.id
_entity.type
_entity.pdbx_description
1 polymer ?
#
loop_
_entity_poly.entity_id
_entity_poly.type
_entity_poly.pdbx_seq_one_letter_code
_entity_poly.pdbx_strand_id
1 'polypeptide(L)'
;MDGYRVNLDELEQITARMQGFSGFLTESLQGLQQRMAALHQTWSGEAATAQSEAFTQWMTAAGKVAEGIAAMRDASADARTSYIDAVEKNLRTLGLR
;
A
#
# COMPACT_ATOMS: atom_id res chain seq x y z
N MET A 1 5.68 25.93 16.27
CA MET A 1 6.50 24.71 16.07
C MET A 1 5.66 23.43 16.13
N ASP A 2 4.52 23.43 16.84
CA ASP A 2 3.71 22.21 17.04
C ASP A 2 3.04 21.65 15.77
N GLY A 3 2.55 22.52 14.86
CA GLY A 3 1.87 22.06 13.63
C GLY A 3 2.75 21.24 12.68
N TYR A 4 4.07 21.44 12.71
CA TYR A 4 5.00 20.67 11.86
C TYR A 4 5.22 19.25 12.41
N ARG A 5 5.38 19.09 13.73
CA ARG A 5 5.46 17.76 14.37
C ARG A 5 4.20 16.95 14.16
N VAL A 6 3.03 17.57 14.36
CA VAL A 6 1.72 16.94 14.14
C VAL A 6 1.60 16.40 12.70
N ASN A 7 2.03 17.17 11.69
CA ASN A 7 1.97 16.73 10.30
C ASN A 7 2.89 15.53 9.99
N LEU A 8 4.09 15.48 10.60
CA LEU A 8 5.00 14.35 10.44
C LEU A 8 4.46 13.07 11.10
N ASP A 9 3.84 13.18 12.28
CA ASP A 9 3.23 12.05 12.99
C ASP A 9 2.03 11.50 12.21
N GLU A 10 1.20 12.37 11.62
CA GLU A 10 0.10 11.97 10.73
C GLU A 10 0.60 11.24 9.47
N LEU A 11 1.70 11.73 8.87
CA LEU A 11 2.37 11.10 7.73
C LEU A 11 2.91 9.71 8.08
N GLU A 12 3.43 9.51 9.29
CA GLU A 12 3.89 8.20 9.75
C GLU A 12 2.72 7.23 9.97
N GLN A 13 1.63 7.70 10.60
CA GLN A 13 0.44 6.88 10.82
C GLN A 13 -0.21 6.42 9.52
N ILE A 14 -0.36 7.31 8.54
CA ILE A 14 -0.95 6.94 7.25
C ILE A 14 -0.05 5.96 6.48
N THR A 15 1.27 6.14 6.56
CA THR A 15 2.27 5.22 5.99
C THR A 15 2.17 3.82 6.59
N ALA A 16 2.09 3.71 7.92
CA ALA A 16 1.94 2.43 8.62
C ALA A 16 0.61 1.73 8.26
N ARG A 17 -0.49 2.49 8.19
CA ARG A 17 -1.80 1.95 7.80
C ARG A 17 -1.81 1.44 6.36
N MET A 18 -1.16 2.16 5.44
CA MET A 18 -0.98 1.74 4.05
C MET A 18 -0.20 0.43 3.96
N GLN A 19 0.87 0.27 4.75
CA GLN A 19 1.64 -0.97 4.80
C GLN A 19 0.83 -2.16 5.30
N GLY A 20 0.09 -1.98 6.41
CA GLY A 20 -0.78 -3.03 6.95
C GLY A 20 -1.88 -3.46 5.97
N PHE A 21 -2.49 -2.49 5.28
CA PHE A 21 -3.52 -2.79 4.27
C PHE A 21 -2.96 -3.53 3.05
N SER A 22 -1.76 -3.15 2.59
CA SER A 22 -1.09 -3.86 1.48
C SER A 22 -0.81 -5.33 1.84
N GLY A 23 -0.27 -5.59 3.03
CA GLY A 23 -0.06 -6.96 3.52
C GLY A 23 -1.35 -7.78 3.60
N PHE A 24 -2.40 -7.20 4.19
CA PHE A 24 -3.73 -7.82 4.27
C PHE A 24 -4.30 -8.17 2.88
N LEU A 25 -4.18 -7.26 1.91
CA LEU A 25 -4.62 -7.50 0.54
C LEU A 25 -3.85 -8.66 -0.10
N THR A 26 -2.52 -8.68 0.01
CA THR A 26 -1.70 -9.75 -0.56
C THR A 26 -2.05 -11.12 0.01
N GLU A 27 -2.18 -11.24 1.33
CA GLU A 27 -2.57 -12.49 2.00
C GLU A 27 -3.97 -12.95 1.59
N SER A 28 -4.92 -12.01 1.53
CA SER A 28 -6.29 -12.31 1.11
C SER A 28 -6.37 -12.81 -0.33
N LEU A 29 -5.60 -12.20 -1.25
CA LEU A 29 -5.53 -12.60 -2.65
C LEU A 29 -4.93 -13.99 -2.81
N GLN A 30 -3.83 -14.29 -2.11
CA GLN A 30 -3.23 -15.63 -2.12
C GLN A 30 -4.20 -16.68 -1.57
N GLY A 31 -4.87 -16.39 -0.45
CA GLY A 31 -5.85 -17.30 0.14
C GLY A 31 -7.03 -17.58 -0.80
N LEU A 32 -7.53 -16.55 -1.50
CA LEU A 32 -8.59 -16.72 -2.49
C LEU A 32 -8.11 -17.50 -3.71
N GLN A 33 -6.90 -17.24 -4.21
CA GLN A 33 -6.34 -17.98 -5.35
C GLN A 33 -6.21 -19.47 -5.04
N GLN A 34 -5.75 -19.84 -3.85
CA GLN A 34 -5.66 -21.24 -3.41
C GLN A 34 -7.04 -21.90 -3.36
N ARG A 35 -8.05 -21.23 -2.79
CA ARG A 35 -9.42 -21.74 -2.71
C ARG A 35 -10.03 -21.91 -4.10
N MET A 36 -9.79 -20.95 -5.00
CA MET A 36 -10.27 -21.03 -6.38
C MET A 36 -9.61 -22.18 -7.15
N ALA A 37 -8.30 -22.35 -7.00
CA ALA A 37 -7.58 -23.46 -7.62
C ALA A 37 -8.10 -24.83 -7.15
N ALA A 38 -8.44 -24.96 -5.85
CA ALA A 38 -9.03 -26.17 -5.31
C ALA A 38 -10.46 -26.41 -5.85
N LEU A 39 -11.28 -25.35 -5.94
CA LEU A 39 -12.64 -25.43 -6.46
C LEU A 39 -12.68 -25.91 -7.92
N HIS A 40 -11.77 -25.40 -8.75
CA HIS A 40 -11.66 -25.75 -10.17
C HIS A 40 -11.20 -27.19 -10.44
N GLN A 41 -10.77 -27.94 -9.42
CA GLN A 41 -10.51 -29.38 -9.56
C GLN A 41 -11.78 -30.20 -9.78
N THR A 42 -12.90 -29.75 -9.22
CA THR A 42 -14.19 -30.44 -9.26
C THR A 42 -15.27 -29.67 -9.99
N TRP A 43 -15.03 -28.38 -10.25
CA TRP A 43 -15.95 -27.50 -10.93
C TRP A 43 -15.41 -27.11 -12.31
N SER A 44 -16.15 -27.49 -13.35
CA SER A 44 -15.78 -27.24 -14.75
C SER A 44 -17.00 -26.84 -15.56
N GLY A 45 -16.77 -26.34 -16.78
CA GLY A 45 -17.81 -25.88 -17.70
C GLY A 45 -17.81 -24.36 -17.87
N GLU A 46 -18.75 -23.85 -18.65
CA GLU A 46 -18.79 -22.44 -19.08
C GLU A 46 -18.81 -21.45 -17.90
N ALA A 47 -19.60 -21.75 -16.86
CA ALA A 47 -19.65 -20.93 -15.65
C ALA A 47 -18.32 -20.90 -14.88
N ALA A 48 -17.60 -22.03 -14.85
CA ALA A 48 -16.28 -22.11 -14.23
C ALA A 48 -15.27 -21.27 -15.01
N THR A 49 -15.29 -21.34 -16.35
CA THR A 49 -14.45 -20.51 -17.22
C THR A 49 -14.71 -19.02 -16.99
N ALA A 50 -15.97 -18.58 -17.05
CA ALA A 50 -16.36 -17.18 -16.86
C ALA A 50 -15.94 -16.66 -15.47
N GLN A 51 -16.07 -17.49 -14.44
CA GLN A 51 -15.61 -17.14 -13.10
C GLN A 51 -14.08 -17.00 -13.06
N SER A 52 -13.32 -17.92 -13.67
CA SER A 52 -11.85 -17.88 -13.69
C SER A 52 -11.33 -16.61 -14.39
N GLU A 53 -11.97 -16.22 -15.49
CA GLU A 53 -11.66 -14.98 -16.21
C GLU A 53 -11.92 -13.75 -15.33
N ALA A 54 -13.10 -13.68 -14.70
CA ALA A 54 -13.45 -12.60 -13.78
C ALA A 54 -12.47 -12.52 -12.59
N PHE A 55 -12.09 -13.68 -12.04
CA PHE A 55 -11.14 -13.76 -10.94
C PHE A 55 -9.75 -13.27 -11.35
N THR A 56 -9.29 -13.60 -12.55
CA THR A 56 -8.01 -13.14 -13.09
C THR A 56 -7.98 -11.62 -13.26
N GLN A 57 -9.07 -11.04 -13.79
CA GLN A 57 -9.21 -9.58 -13.92
C GLN A 57 -9.19 -8.90 -12.55
N TRP A 58 -9.91 -9.47 -11.58
CA TRP A 58 -9.95 -8.96 -10.22
C TRP A 58 -8.57 -9.01 -9.55
N MET A 59 -7.84 -10.13 -9.66
CA MET A 59 -6.48 -10.24 -9.15
C MET A 59 -5.54 -9.20 -9.75
N THR A 60 -5.64 -8.96 -11.06
CA THR A 60 -4.84 -7.95 -11.76
C THR A 60 -5.13 -6.55 -11.21
N ALA A 61 -6.41 -6.20 -11.03
CA ALA A 61 -6.79 -4.92 -10.46
C ALA A 61 -6.31 -4.76 -9.00
N ALA A 62 -6.41 -5.82 -8.20
CA ALA A 62 -5.96 -5.81 -6.81
C ALA A 62 -4.43 -5.65 -6.70
N GLY A 63 -3.66 -6.26 -7.62
CA GLY A 63 -2.22 -6.03 -7.74
C GLY A 63 -1.88 -4.56 -7.99
N LYS A 64 -2.58 -3.91 -8.94
CA LYS A 64 -2.41 -2.47 -9.21
C LYS A 64 -2.71 -1.58 -8.01
N VAL A 65 -3.71 -1.94 -7.20
CA VAL A 65 -4.02 -1.23 -5.95
C VAL A 65 -2.86 -1.36 -4.96
N ALA A 66 -2.32 -2.57 -4.79
CA ALA A 66 -1.17 -2.80 -3.90
C ALA A 66 0.07 -2.01 -4.34
N GLU A 67 0.36 -1.97 -5.65
CA GLU A 67 1.44 -1.16 -6.23
C GLU A 67 1.23 0.34 -5.98
N GLY A 68 0.01 0.85 -6.20
CA GLY A 68 -0.32 2.25 -5.94
C GLY A 68 -0.13 2.65 -4.48
N ILE A 69 -0.54 1.78 -3.55
CA ILE A 69 -0.32 1.98 -2.11
C ILE A 69 1.18 2.01 -1.77
N ALA A 70 1.97 1.12 -2.38
CA ALA A 70 3.42 1.13 -2.20
C ALA A 70 4.05 2.44 -2.72
N ALA A 71 3.62 2.93 -3.89
CA ALA A 71 4.09 4.21 -4.42
C ALA A 71 3.70 5.40 -3.53
N MET A 72 2.48 5.42 -2.98
CA MET A 72 2.05 6.46 -2.03
C MET A 72 2.88 6.45 -0.73
N ARG A 73 3.23 5.25 -0.24
CA ARG A 73 4.12 5.08 0.91
C ARG A 73 5.50 5.68 0.62
N ASP A 74 6.08 5.37 -0.53
CA ASP A 74 7.42 5.85 -0.89
C ASP A 74 7.43 7.38 -1.03
N ALA A 75 6.43 7.95 -1.71
CA ALA A 75 6.25 9.40 -1.80
C ALA A 75 6.08 10.08 -0.42
N SER A 76 5.39 9.42 0.51
CA SER A 76 5.21 9.90 1.89
C SER A 76 6.53 9.90 2.67
N ALA A 77 7.35 8.85 2.51
CA ALA A 77 8.68 8.77 3.12
C ALA A 77 9.66 9.82 2.56
N ASP A 78 9.61 10.06 1.24
CA ASP A 78 10.41 11.09 0.58
C ASP A 78 10.02 12.50 1.03
N ALA A 79 8.71 12.77 1.13
CA ALA A 79 8.20 14.03 1.65
C ALA A 79 8.69 14.27 3.09
N ARG A 80 8.59 13.25 3.96
CA ARG A 80 9.08 13.31 5.34
C ARG A 80 10.58 13.63 5.39
N THR A 81 11.39 12.96 4.59
CA THR A 81 12.85 13.17 4.55
C THR A 81 13.18 14.60 4.13
N SER A 82 12.55 15.07 3.04
CA SER A 82 12.72 16.43 2.54
C SER A 82 12.32 17.48 3.56
N TYR A 83 11.23 17.24 4.31
CA TYR A 83 10.79 18.12 5.38
C TYR A 83 11.80 18.18 6.52
N ILE A 84 12.32 17.05 6.99
CA ILE A 84 13.30 17.01 8.09
C ILE A 84 14.57 17.75 7.70
N ASP A 85 15.08 17.49 6.49
CA ASP A 85 16.27 18.15 5.96
C ASP A 85 16.11 19.68 5.86
N ALA A 86 14.93 20.15 5.43
CA ALA A 86 14.63 21.56 5.36
C ALA A 86 14.63 22.22 6.75
N VAL A 87 14.05 21.56 7.76
CA VAL A 87 14.05 22.06 9.15
C VAL A 87 15.47 22.09 9.72
N GLU A 88 16.24 21.02 9.57
CA GLU A 88 17.63 20.99 10.04
C GLU A 88 18.49 22.07 9.38
N LYS A 89 18.31 22.28 8.08
CA LYS A 89 19.02 23.32 7.33
C LYS A 89 18.61 24.72 7.80
N ASN A 90 17.34 24.94 8.08
CA ASN A 90 16.86 26.22 8.62
C ASN A 90 17.38 26.47 10.03
N LEU A 91 17.34 25.48 10.93
CA LEU A 91 17.88 25.61 12.29
C LEU A 91 19.38 25.93 12.28
N ARG A 92 20.14 25.26 11.40
CA ARG A 92 21.58 25.51 11.21
C ARG A 92 21.86 26.90 10.63
N THR A 93 21.05 27.35 9.66
CA THR A 93 21.19 28.69 9.05
C THR A 93 20.84 29.80 10.06
N LEU A 94 19.86 29.56 10.94
CA LEU A 94 19.42 30.50 11.96
C LEU A 94 20.29 30.50 13.23
N GLY A 95 21.31 29.62 13.31
CA GLY A 95 22.20 29.53 14.48
C GLY A 95 21.52 29.02 15.76
N LEU A 96 20.36 28.39 15.65
CA LEU A 96 19.56 27.87 16.77
C LEU A 96 19.93 26.42 17.14
N ARG A 97 21.18 26.02 16.91
CA ARG A 97 21.65 24.66 17.12
C ARG A 97 22.55 24.57 18.35
#